data_AF-A0A4R0ZSS9-F1
#
_entry.id   AF-A0A4R0ZSS9-F1
#
_cell.length_a   1.000
_cell.length_b   1.000
_cell.length_c   1.000
_cell.angle_alpha   90.00
_cell.angle_beta   90.00
_cell.angle_gamma   90.00
#
_symmetry.space_group_name_H-M   'P 1'
#
loop_
_entity.id
_entity.type
_entity.pdbx_description
1 polymer ?
#
loop_
_entity_poly.entity_id
_entity_poly.type
_entity_poly.pdbx_seq_one_letter_code
_entity_poly.pdbx_strand_id
1 'polypeptide(L)'
;MKRFVSAYGWMMIAVLVLGGCADEQRIVNENEPAGDEAIAVAWAYVTARNWQEPAIDAGASAEVHRVTVDDGYELLDDAYAGTEALAVSFEADPNSSVDVPTILVAPESNTVVGYVPGE
;
A
#
# COMPACT_ATOMS: atom_id res chain seq x y z
N MET A 1 52.58 2.30 43.03
CA MET A 1 51.69 1.53 43.92
C MET A 1 50.25 1.76 43.50
N LYS A 2 49.46 0.69 43.40
CA LYS A 2 47.97 0.61 43.39
C LYS A 2 47.25 1.35 42.23
N ARG A 3 46.83 0.66 41.16
CA ARG A 3 45.56 -0.11 41.02
C ARG A 3 44.33 0.64 41.51
N PHE A 4 43.58 1.22 40.57
CA PHE A 4 42.12 1.29 40.63
C PHE A 4 41.58 0.87 39.27
N VAL A 5 41.30 -0.43 39.16
CA VAL A 5 40.32 -0.95 38.21
C VAL A 5 38.97 -0.50 38.76
N SER A 6 38.31 0.42 38.07
CA SER A 6 36.92 0.76 38.37
C SER A 6 36.07 0.32 37.20
N ALA A 7 35.35 -0.77 37.44
CA ALA A 7 34.34 -1.32 36.58
C ALA A 7 33.21 -0.30 36.39
N TYR A 8 33.18 0.37 35.24
CA TYR A 8 31.98 0.98 34.68
C TYR A 8 31.98 0.70 33.18
N GLY A 9 32.00 -0.60 32.86
CA GLY A 9 31.43 -1.09 31.61
C GLY A 9 29.91 -1.03 31.72
N TRP A 10 29.25 -0.79 30.59
CA TRP A 10 27.80 -0.69 30.37
C TRP A 10 27.18 0.70 30.56
N MET A 11 27.29 1.50 29.51
CA MET A 11 26.21 2.38 29.02
C MET A 11 26.59 2.76 27.58
N MET A 12 26.47 1.87 26.58
CA MET A 12 25.23 1.56 25.86
C MET A 12 24.33 2.79 25.72
N ILE A 13 24.70 3.74 24.87
CA ILE A 13 23.74 4.57 24.12
C ILE A 13 24.23 4.56 22.67
N ALA A 14 23.75 3.56 21.94
CA ALA A 14 23.71 3.60 20.49
C ALA A 14 22.68 4.68 20.11
N VAL A 15 23.16 5.83 19.64
CA VAL A 15 22.32 6.81 18.95
C VAL A 15 22.02 6.21 17.58
N LEU A 16 21.04 5.31 17.54
CA LEU A 16 20.45 4.81 16.31
C LEU A 16 19.53 5.90 15.75
N VAL A 17 20.05 6.59 14.74
CA VAL A 17 19.36 6.89 13.48
C VAL A 17 17.85 7.09 13.62
N LEU A 18 17.43 8.32 13.94
CA LEU A 18 16.10 8.81 13.60
C LEU A 18 16.10 9.23 12.12
N GLY A 19 16.26 8.25 11.24
CA GLY A 19 15.83 8.35 9.85
C GLY A 19 14.41 7.81 9.79
N GLY A 20 13.45 8.58 10.30
CA GLY A 20 12.04 8.30 10.05
C GLY A 20 11.77 8.60 8.58
N CYS A 21 11.76 7.58 7.73
CA CYS A 21 11.03 7.61 6.48
C CYS A 21 9.57 7.86 6.84
N ALA A 22 9.16 9.14 6.82
CA ALA A 22 7.77 9.46 6.68
C ALA A 22 7.45 9.24 5.20
N ASP A 23 7.01 8.03 4.87
CA ASP A 23 6.27 7.80 3.64
C ASP A 23 4.98 8.62 3.77
N GLU A 24 5.04 9.86 3.30
CA GLU A 24 3.89 10.72 3.07
C GLU A 24 3.03 10.04 1.99
N GLN A 25 2.14 9.15 2.43
CA GLN A 25 1.05 8.63 1.61
C GLN A 25 0.20 9.81 1.19
N ARG A 26 0.50 10.38 0.02
CA ARG A 26 -0.28 11.44 -0.57
C ARG A 26 -1.57 10.82 -1.06
N ILE A 27 -2.66 11.11 -0.35
CA ILE A 27 -4.01 10.85 -0.83
C ILE A 27 -4.14 11.59 -2.16
N VAL A 28 -4.33 10.85 -3.24
CA VAL A 28 -4.68 11.44 -4.53
C VAL A 28 -6.13 11.85 -4.37
N ASN A 29 -6.41 13.15 -4.50
CA ASN A 29 -7.78 13.64 -4.39
C ASN A 29 -8.64 12.86 -5.39
N GLU A 30 -9.82 12.41 -4.96
CA GLU A 30 -10.84 11.72 -5.78
C GLU A 30 -11.22 12.49 -7.08
N ASN A 31 -10.80 13.75 -7.19
CA ASN A 31 -11.04 14.64 -8.34
C ASN A 31 -9.85 14.79 -9.31
N GLU A 32 -8.74 14.06 -9.12
CA GLU A 32 -7.67 13.99 -10.12
C GLU A 32 -8.06 12.98 -11.22
N PRO A 33 -7.90 13.30 -12.52
CA PRO A 33 -8.36 12.44 -13.63
C PRO A 33 -7.70 11.05 -13.63
N ALA A 34 -6.51 10.91 -13.03
CA ALA A 34 -5.84 9.62 -12.86
C ALA A 34 -6.55 8.71 -11.82
N GLY A 35 -7.30 9.30 -10.88
CA GLY A 35 -8.07 8.57 -9.87
C GLY A 35 -9.26 7.83 -10.47
N ASP A 36 -10.11 8.54 -11.24
CA ASP A 36 -11.29 7.96 -11.89
C ASP A 36 -10.94 6.79 -12.82
N GLU A 37 -9.89 6.96 -13.64
CA GLU A 37 -9.42 5.92 -14.55
C GLU A 37 -8.85 4.72 -13.80
N ALA A 38 -8.08 4.94 -12.73
CA ALA A 38 -7.54 3.87 -11.90
C ALA A 38 -8.65 3.09 -11.19
N ILE A 39 -9.70 3.75 -10.69
CA ILE A 39 -10.86 3.11 -10.08
C ILE A 39 -11.56 2.19 -11.11
N ALA A 40 -11.80 2.69 -12.32
CA ALA A 40 -12.46 1.90 -13.37
C ALA A 40 -11.64 0.65 -13.76
N VAL A 41 -10.31 0.80 -13.89
CA VAL A 41 -9.41 -0.32 -14.21
C VAL A 41 -9.36 -1.34 -13.07
N ALA A 42 -9.21 -0.87 -11.83
CA ALA A 42 -9.19 -1.73 -10.65
C ALA A 42 -10.51 -2.47 -10.49
N TRP A 43 -11.65 -1.79 -10.69
CA TRP A 43 -12.98 -2.40 -10.61
C TRP A 43 -13.18 -3.50 -11.67
N ALA A 44 -12.74 -3.23 -12.90
CA ALA A 44 -12.78 -4.23 -13.97
C ALA A 44 -11.92 -5.47 -13.63
N TYR A 45 -10.76 -5.26 -12.99
CA TYR A 45 -9.87 -6.34 -12.57
C TYR A 45 -10.47 -7.23 -11.49
N VAL A 46 -11.01 -6.63 -10.41
CA VAL A 46 -11.68 -7.41 -9.33
C VAL A 46 -12.91 -8.14 -9.86
N THR A 47 -13.68 -7.51 -10.74
CA THR A 47 -14.87 -8.13 -11.35
C THR A 47 -14.51 -9.33 -12.22
N ALA A 48 -13.46 -9.22 -13.04
CA ALA A 48 -13.00 -10.32 -13.89
C ALA A 48 -12.55 -11.56 -13.09
N ARG A 49 -12.12 -11.36 -11.83
CA ARG A 49 -11.69 -12.41 -10.92
C ARG A 49 -12.77 -12.89 -9.95
N ASN A 50 -13.96 -12.32 -10.00
CA ASN A 50 -15.06 -12.57 -9.06
C ASN A 50 -14.71 -12.17 -7.61
N TRP A 51 -13.91 -11.12 -7.44
CA TRP A 51 -13.51 -10.58 -6.13
C TRP A 51 -14.33 -9.37 -5.68
N GLN A 52 -15.31 -8.97 -6.47
CA GLN A 52 -16.17 -7.83 -6.20
C GLN A 52 -17.33 -8.13 -5.23
N GLU A 53 -17.60 -9.41 -4.93
CA GLU A 53 -18.73 -9.82 -4.06
C GLU A 53 -18.79 -9.09 -2.70
N PRO A 54 -17.67 -8.87 -1.99
CA PRO A 54 -17.72 -8.16 -0.72
C PRO A 54 -17.88 -6.64 -0.87
N ALA A 55 -17.77 -6.06 -2.07
CA ALA A 55 -17.88 -4.60 -2.24
C ALA A 55 -19.32 -4.11 -2.05
N ILE A 56 -19.51 -2.99 -1.34
CA ILE A 56 -20.85 -2.40 -1.17
C ILE A 56 -21.37 -1.70 -2.44
N ASP A 57 -20.47 -1.26 -3.31
CA ASP A 57 -20.78 -0.56 -4.55
C ASP A 57 -19.68 -0.75 -5.61
N ALA A 58 -19.93 -0.27 -6.82
CA ALA A 58 -19.06 -0.44 -7.98
C ALA A 58 -17.91 0.59 -8.05
N GLY A 59 -17.27 0.89 -6.92
CA GLY A 59 -16.15 1.82 -6.83
C GLY A 59 -16.53 3.30 -6.70
N ALA A 60 -17.81 3.61 -6.49
CA ALA A 60 -18.26 4.95 -6.13
C ALA A 60 -17.68 5.42 -4.78
N SER A 61 -17.43 4.50 -3.85
CA SER A 61 -16.79 4.78 -2.55
C SER A 61 -15.32 4.32 -2.52
N ALA A 62 -14.68 4.16 -3.68
CA ALA A 62 -13.30 3.71 -3.73
C ALA A 62 -12.33 4.80 -3.26
N GLU A 63 -11.32 4.39 -2.50
CA GLU A 63 -10.23 5.26 -2.05
C GLU A 63 -8.98 5.03 -2.91
N VAL A 64 -8.32 6.12 -3.31
CA VAL A 64 -7.11 6.07 -4.15
C VAL A 64 -5.94 6.75 -3.43
N HIS A 65 -4.87 5.98 -3.22
CA HIS A 65 -3.66 6.46 -2.57
C HIS A 65 -2.44 6.24 -3.47
N ARG A 66 -1.51 7.20 -3.46
CA ARG A 66 -0.21 7.01 -4.11
C ARG A 66 0.71 6.25 -3.15
N VAL A 67 1.25 5.13 -3.59
CA VAL A 67 2.10 4.25 -2.80
C VAL A 67 3.38 3.91 -3.56
N THR A 68 4.44 3.62 -2.83
CA THR A 68 5.63 2.97 -3.39
C THR A 68 5.43 1.47 -3.30
N VAL A 69 5.59 0.76 -4.41
CA VAL A 69 5.42 -0.70 -4.47
C VAL A 69 6.54 -1.38 -3.69
N ASP A 70 6.20 -2.09 -2.62
CA ASP A 70 7.12 -2.88 -1.79
C ASP A 70 6.73 -4.37 -1.72
N ASP A 71 7.46 -5.16 -0.93
CA ASP A 71 7.27 -6.61 -0.76
C ASP A 71 5.93 -7.00 -0.11
N GLY A 72 5.17 -6.04 0.43
CA GLY A 72 3.82 -6.23 0.97
C GLY A 72 2.74 -6.46 -0.08
N TYR A 73 3.06 -6.27 -1.37
CA TYR A 73 2.13 -6.43 -2.48
C TYR A 73 2.45 -7.68 -3.31
N GLU A 74 1.41 -8.40 -3.75
CA GLU A 74 1.58 -9.44 -4.76
C GLU A 74 1.68 -8.79 -6.14
N LEU A 75 2.88 -8.80 -6.70
CA LEU A 75 3.15 -8.21 -8.01
C LEU A 75 2.86 -9.19 -9.14
N LEU A 76 2.22 -8.66 -10.18
CA LEU A 76 2.03 -9.38 -11.43
C LEU A 76 3.27 -9.32 -12.32
N ASP A 77 4.09 -8.28 -12.14
CA ASP A 77 5.35 -8.05 -12.83
C ASP A 77 6.35 -7.37 -11.87
N ASP A 78 7.45 -8.06 -11.58
CA ASP A 78 8.50 -7.59 -10.67
C ASP A 78 9.21 -6.31 -11.16
N ALA A 79 9.07 -5.94 -12.45
CA ALA A 79 9.63 -4.71 -12.98
C ALA A 79 9.06 -3.45 -12.31
N TYR A 80 7.91 -3.56 -11.65
CA TYR A 80 7.26 -2.48 -10.91
C TYR A 80 7.66 -2.40 -9.43
N ALA A 81 8.51 -3.31 -8.94
CA ALA A 81 9.02 -3.23 -7.57
C ALA A 81 9.80 -1.91 -7.34
N GLY A 82 9.50 -1.22 -6.25
CA GLY A 82 10.09 0.09 -5.91
C GLY A 82 9.61 1.25 -6.79
N THR A 83 8.62 1.03 -7.66
CA THR A 83 8.02 2.09 -8.47
C THR A 83 6.80 2.70 -7.77
N GLU A 84 6.34 3.85 -8.24
CA GLU A 84 5.15 4.50 -7.70
C GLU A 84 3.89 3.98 -8.40
N ALA A 85 2.88 3.61 -7.61
CA ALA A 85 1.61 3.10 -8.07
C ALA A 85 0.44 3.79 -7.36
N LEU A 86 -0.75 3.67 -7.92
CA LEU A 86 -2.01 4.02 -7.29
C LEU A 86 -2.59 2.77 -6.64
N ALA A 87 -2.68 2.76 -5.32
CA ALA A 87 -3.42 1.77 -4.56
C ALA A 87 -4.89 2.18 -4.54
N VAL A 88 -5.75 1.32 -5.10
CA VAL A 88 -7.19 1.49 -5.14
C VAL A 88 -7.83 0.48 -4.20
N SER A 89 -8.50 0.97 -3.17
CA SER A 89 -9.24 0.17 -2.20
C SER A 89 -10.73 0.41 -2.37
N PHE A 90 -11.53 -0.64 -2.17
CA PHE A 90 -12.98 -0.58 -2.29
C PHE A 90 -13.62 -0.80 -0.93
N GLU A 91 -14.65 -0.02 -0.61
CA GLU A 91 -15.41 -0.24 0.62
C GLU A 91 -16.14 -1.59 0.55
N ALA A 92 -15.92 -2.43 1.56
CA ALA A 92 -16.52 -3.74 1.68
C ALA A 92 -17.69 -3.75 2.67
N ASP A 93 -18.62 -4.69 2.50
CA ASP A 93 -19.74 -4.88 3.41
C ASP A 93 -19.19 -5.29 4.79
N PRO A 94 -19.53 -4.56 5.87
CA PRO A 94 -18.98 -4.84 7.19
C PRO A 94 -19.45 -6.18 7.80
N ASN A 95 -20.41 -6.87 7.18
CA ASN A 95 -20.85 -8.21 7.54
C ASN A 95 -20.20 -9.29 6.66
N SER A 96 -19.44 -8.91 5.64
CA SER A 96 -18.64 -9.85 4.86
C SER A 96 -17.53 -10.44 5.74
N SER A 97 -17.23 -11.72 5.53
CA SER A 97 -16.10 -12.39 6.19
C SER A 97 -14.79 -12.29 5.40
N VAL A 98 -14.82 -11.59 4.27
CA VAL A 98 -13.68 -11.34 3.38
C VAL A 98 -13.77 -9.91 2.84
N ASP A 99 -12.65 -9.23 2.77
CA ASP A 99 -12.54 -7.89 2.16
C ASP A 99 -12.30 -7.94 0.64
N VAL A 100 -12.52 -6.79 -0.02
CA VAL A 100 -12.12 -6.60 -1.43
C VAL A 100 -10.62 -6.35 -1.47
N PRO A 101 -9.86 -7.03 -2.34
CA PRO A 101 -8.43 -6.78 -2.47
C PRO A 101 -8.13 -5.34 -2.92
N THR A 102 -7.09 -4.74 -2.34
CA THR A 102 -6.53 -3.47 -2.82
C THR A 102 -5.76 -3.73 -4.11
N ILE A 103 -6.05 -2.95 -5.16
CA ILE A 103 -5.41 -3.12 -6.48
C ILE A 103 -4.38 -2.03 -6.72
N LEU A 104 -3.21 -2.41 -7.21
CA LEU A 104 -2.17 -1.47 -7.64
C LEU A 104 -2.28 -1.19 -9.13
N VAL A 105 -2.37 0.09 -9.49
CA VAL A 105 -2.44 0.57 -10.88
C VAL A 105 -1.28 1.53 -11.16
N ALA A 106 -0.52 1.28 -12.22
CA ALA A 106 0.51 2.21 -12.67
C ALA A 106 -0.14 3.51 -13.19
N PRO A 107 0.17 4.69 -12.64
CA PRO A 107 -0.49 5.94 -12.98
C PRO A 107 -0.24 6.40 -14.44
N GLU A 108 0.88 6.00 -15.04
CA GLU A 108 1.26 6.42 -16.40
C GLU A 108 0.58 5.59 -17.49
N SER A 109 0.28 4.32 -17.20
CA SER A 109 -0.21 3.35 -18.19
C SER A 109 -1.57 2.75 -17.84
N ASN A 110 -2.17 3.14 -16.72
CA ASN A 110 -3.43 2.60 -16.19
C ASN A 110 -3.45 1.06 -16.22
N THR A 111 -2.31 0.44 -15.91
CA THR A 111 -2.11 -1.02 -15.95
C THR A 111 -2.10 -1.56 -14.53
N VAL A 112 -2.78 -2.67 -14.29
CA VAL A 112 -2.71 -3.35 -12.99
C VAL A 112 -1.34 -4.01 -12.85
N VAL A 113 -0.60 -3.61 -11.82
CA VAL A 113 0.79 -4.07 -11.56
C VAL A 113 0.88 -5.03 -10.39
N GLY A 114 -0.14 -5.05 -9.53
CA GLY A 114 -0.18 -5.91 -8.36
C GLY A 114 -1.47 -5.76 -7.56
N TYR A 115 -1.55 -6.46 -6.45
CA TYR A 115 -2.66 -6.37 -5.50
C TYR A 115 -2.25 -6.84 -4.10
N VAL A 116 -3.04 -6.46 -3.10
CA VAL A 116 -3.03 -7.07 -1.76
C VAL A 116 -4.34 -7.82 -1.60
N PRO A 117 -4.34 -9.11 -1.25
CA PRO A 117 -5.58 -9.83 -0.94
C PRO A 117 -6.29 -9.15 0.24
N GLY A 118 -7.62 -9.06 0.17
CA GLY A 118 -8.43 -8.66 1.32
C GLY A 118 -8.33 -9.70 2.43
N GLU A 119 -8.25 -9.25 3.68
CA GLU A 119 -8.22 -10.13 4.86
C GLU A 119 -9.62 -10.61 5.28
#